data_AF-A0A3B8WXQ1-F1
#
_entry.id   AF-A0A3B8WXQ1-F1
#
_cell.length_a   1.000
_cell.length_b   1.000
_cell.length_c   1.000
_cell.angle_alpha   90.00
_cell.angle_beta   90.00
_cell.angle_gamma   90.00
#
_symmetry.space_group_name_H-M   'P 1'
#
loop_
_entity.id
_entity.type
_entity.pdbx_description
1 polymer ?
#
loop_
_entity_poly.entity_id
_entity_poly.type
_entity_poly.pdbx_seq_one_letter_code
_entity_poly.pdbx_strand_id
1 'polypeptide(L)'
;MNLAAIELILVGITALLALWTMGHAMLHKPEPRAAAIWILICLAVPLLGAVLYLLFGINRRTSRARRRAATRLPDEQMTSPLGGATQTAEKVTVPAELEHYRALVLTTGQVTGLPLLAGNRLEPLFNGDAAYPRMLQAIASARRWIYLSSYIFDGRDAGQQFVDALHQAHLRGVEVRVVIDGIGEWYDGGRTRRQLRRAGIGAVVFLPPQLLPPQLAVNLRNHRKLLLIDGRLGFVGGMNIRTQNQNWRGQPRSIADLAVQITGPVLEQMIEVAVSDWRYVTGDQWQPPSLPVETSAEPPAPFVSTALCRVIPDGPAQQEDKLLAVLLGAVATAREAVWLMTPYFLPPRELAALLLAAVRRGVAVTIVLPQKSDHPIVQWASLHALPELLVGGVRVYRQPPPFAHTKLVVVDEHYSQFGSANIDARSLHLNFELMVESYDQHFCEQMVRHCQTVIEQSEPLNAQMLLSRPLWVRLRNAFFWLFSPNL
;
A
#
# COMPACT_ATOMS: atom_id res chain seq x y z
N MET A 1 39.81 -20.72 -40.48
CA MET A 1 39.71 -19.27 -40.23
C MET A 1 40.97 -18.84 -39.48
N ASN A 2 41.69 -17.81 -39.95
CA ASN A 2 42.87 -17.31 -39.22
C ASN A 2 42.41 -16.63 -37.92
N LEU A 3 43.22 -16.69 -36.85
CA LEU A 3 42.92 -16.11 -35.53
C LEU A 3 42.50 -14.64 -35.63
N ALA A 4 43.16 -13.86 -36.48
CA ALA A 4 42.82 -12.45 -36.71
C ALA A 4 41.38 -12.24 -37.25
N ALA A 5 40.87 -13.16 -38.07
CA ALA A 5 39.49 -13.09 -38.56
C ALA A 5 38.49 -13.41 -37.45
N ILE A 6 38.82 -14.34 -36.55
CA ILE A 6 38.00 -14.65 -35.37
C ILE A 6 37.97 -13.45 -34.42
N GLU A 7 39.12 -12.83 -34.15
CA GLU A 7 39.21 -11.63 -33.30
C GLU A 7 38.41 -10.46 -33.87
N LEU A 8 38.52 -10.17 -35.17
CA LEU A 8 37.76 -9.10 -35.81
C LEU A 8 36.25 -9.33 -35.73
N ILE A 9 35.81 -10.59 -35.93
CA ILE A 9 34.40 -10.97 -35.78
C ILE A 9 33.94 -10.77 -34.33
N LEU A 10 34.73 -11.20 -33.35
CA LEU A 10 34.38 -11.06 -31.92
C LEU A 10 34.31 -9.59 -31.48
N VAL A 11 35.24 -8.74 -31.95
CA VAL A 11 35.21 -7.29 -31.71
C VAL A 11 33.97 -6.67 -32.34
N GLY A 12 33.65 -7.02 -33.59
CA GLY A 12 32.45 -6.55 -34.29
C GLY A 12 31.16 -6.94 -33.56
N ILE A 13 31.03 -8.20 -33.14
CA ILE A 13 29.87 -8.67 -32.36
C ILE A 13 29.75 -7.91 -31.04
N THR A 14 30.87 -7.72 -30.33
CA THR A 14 30.88 -7.01 -29.05
C THR A 14 30.46 -5.55 -29.21
N ALA A 15 30.96 -4.87 -30.25
CA ALA A 15 30.60 -3.48 -30.55
C ALA A 15 29.12 -3.35 -30.92
N LEU A 16 28.59 -4.26 -31.75
CA LEU A 16 27.17 -4.28 -32.10
C LEU A 16 26.27 -4.53 -30.89
N LEU A 17 26.67 -5.46 -30.01
CA LEU A 17 25.92 -5.76 -28.78
C LEU A 17 25.93 -4.57 -27.82
N ALA A 18 27.08 -3.90 -27.65
CA ALA A 18 27.18 -2.69 -26.84
C ALA A 18 26.32 -1.55 -27.42
N LEU A 19 26.39 -1.30 -28.74
CA LEU A 19 25.58 -0.28 -29.41
C LEU A 19 24.08 -0.57 -29.26
N TRP A 20 23.68 -1.83 -29.44
CA TRP A 20 22.29 -2.25 -29.25
C TRP A 20 21.82 -2.07 -27.81
N THR A 21 22.62 -2.48 -26.81
CA THR A 21 22.25 -2.32 -25.39
C THR A 21 22.20 -0.85 -24.97
N MET A 22 23.10 0.00 -25.48
CA MET A 22 23.06 1.45 -25.29
C MET A 22 21.80 2.06 -25.93
N GLY A 23 21.49 1.74 -27.18
CA GLY A 23 20.28 2.20 -27.85
C GLY A 23 19.01 1.74 -27.13
N HIS A 24 18.98 0.48 -26.68
CA HIS A 24 17.89 -0.03 -25.86
C HIS A 24 17.77 0.73 -24.53
N ALA A 25 18.89 1.02 -23.85
CA ALA A 25 18.90 1.82 -22.62
C ALA A 25 18.37 3.24 -22.86
N MET A 26 18.78 3.89 -23.94
CA MET A 26 18.32 5.22 -24.34
C MET A 26 16.81 5.26 -24.59
N LEU A 27 16.25 4.22 -25.22
CA LEU A 27 14.84 4.18 -25.62
C LEU A 27 13.89 3.71 -24.51
N HIS A 28 14.34 2.83 -23.62
CA HIS A 28 13.43 2.10 -22.72
C HIS A 28 13.66 2.36 -21.23
N LYS A 29 14.68 3.14 -20.84
CA LYS A 29 14.87 3.52 -19.45
C LYS A 29 14.03 4.77 -19.14
N PRO A 30 13.11 4.70 -18.16
CA PRO A 30 12.23 5.84 -17.84
C PRO A 30 12.99 7.01 -17.22
N GLU A 31 14.11 6.74 -16.54
CA GLU A 31 14.92 7.77 -15.90
C GLU A 31 16.20 8.07 -16.71
N PRO A 32 16.43 9.34 -17.09
CA PRO A 32 17.63 9.74 -17.83
C PRO A 32 18.94 9.37 -17.12
N ARG A 33 18.97 9.43 -15.79
CA ARG A 33 20.16 9.06 -14.99
C ARG A 33 20.46 7.56 -15.08
N ALA A 34 19.43 6.72 -14.97
CA ALA A 34 19.59 5.28 -15.12
C ALA A 34 20.01 4.91 -16.55
N ALA A 35 19.45 5.56 -17.57
CA ALA A 35 19.87 5.41 -18.96
C ALA A 35 21.37 5.75 -19.11
N ALA A 36 21.79 6.93 -18.64
CA ALA A 36 23.16 7.41 -18.74
C ALA A 36 24.17 6.46 -18.05
N ILE A 37 23.85 5.96 -16.84
CA ILE A 37 24.72 5.01 -16.13
C ILE A 37 24.91 3.73 -16.95
N TRP A 38 23.82 3.16 -17.46
CA TRP A 38 23.91 1.93 -18.27
C TRP A 38 24.66 2.15 -19.58
N ILE A 39 24.45 3.30 -20.23
CA ILE A 39 25.21 3.69 -21.43
C ILE A 39 26.69 3.81 -21.11
N LEU A 40 27.05 4.47 -19.99
CA LEU A 40 28.44 4.61 -19.57
C LEU A 40 29.09 3.27 -19.24
N ILE A 41 28.38 2.35 -18.57
CA ILE A 41 28.85 1.00 -18.28
C ILE A 41 29.09 0.22 -19.58
N CYS A 42 28.14 0.26 -20.52
CA CYS A 42 28.29 -0.36 -21.83
C CYS A 42 29.40 0.28 -22.67
N LEU A 43 29.72 1.56 -22.47
CA LEU A 43 30.83 2.22 -23.16
C LEU A 43 32.19 1.84 -22.54
N ALA A 44 32.27 1.80 -21.21
CA ALA A 44 33.52 1.57 -20.48
C ALA A 44 34.00 0.11 -20.58
N VAL A 45 33.07 -0.85 -20.55
CA VAL A 45 33.40 -2.29 -20.64
C VAL A 45 32.40 -2.97 -21.59
N PRO A 46 32.58 -2.87 -22.92
CA PRO A 46 31.54 -3.22 -23.91
C PRO A 46 30.88 -4.60 -23.74
N LEU A 47 31.67 -5.66 -23.58
CA LEU A 47 31.12 -7.01 -23.42
C LEU A 47 30.44 -7.19 -22.05
N LEU A 48 31.18 -6.91 -20.96
CA LEU A 48 30.69 -7.11 -19.60
C LEU A 48 29.50 -6.19 -19.30
N GLY A 49 29.58 -4.93 -19.70
CA GLY A 49 28.54 -3.92 -19.53
C GLY A 49 27.27 -4.29 -20.28
N ALA A 50 27.37 -4.77 -21.52
CA ALA A 50 26.21 -5.28 -22.25
C ALA A 50 25.59 -6.52 -21.56
N VAL A 51 26.41 -7.46 -21.07
CA VAL A 51 25.92 -8.63 -20.32
C VAL A 51 25.23 -8.20 -19.02
N LEU A 52 25.84 -7.30 -18.24
CA LEU A 52 25.25 -6.75 -17.02
C LEU A 52 23.94 -6.00 -17.32
N TYR A 53 23.89 -5.25 -18.41
CA TYR A 53 22.67 -4.57 -18.85
C TYR A 53 21.58 -5.58 -19.21
N LEU A 54 21.89 -6.65 -19.92
CA LEU A 54 20.93 -7.70 -20.25
C LEU A 54 20.38 -8.41 -19.01
N LEU A 55 21.22 -8.60 -17.98
CA LEU A 55 20.86 -9.28 -16.73
C LEU A 55 20.07 -8.38 -15.77
N PHE A 56 20.50 -7.13 -15.60
CA PHE A 56 20.01 -6.21 -14.56
C PHE A 56 19.41 -4.91 -15.12
N GLY A 57 19.89 -4.46 -16.27
CA GLY A 57 19.44 -3.23 -16.93
C GLY A 57 18.09 -3.37 -17.62
N ILE A 58 17.79 -4.50 -18.27
CA ILE A 58 16.48 -4.67 -18.89
C ILE A 58 15.46 -5.10 -17.83
N ASN A 59 14.47 -4.24 -17.57
CA ASN A 59 13.35 -4.50 -16.64
C ASN A 59 12.33 -5.51 -17.22
N ARG A 60 12.81 -6.63 -17.79
CA ARG A 60 12.03 -7.68 -18.45
C ARG A 60 11.06 -8.39 -17.50
N ARG A 61 11.39 -8.47 -16.20
CA ARG A 61 10.63 -9.24 -15.21
C ARG A 61 9.41 -8.49 -14.69
N THR A 62 9.56 -7.20 -14.34
CA THR A 62 8.44 -6.33 -13.97
C THR A 62 7.52 -6.11 -15.16
N SER A 63 8.03 -5.84 -16.37
CA SER A 63 7.19 -5.67 -17.57
C SER A 63 6.36 -6.92 -17.93
N ARG A 64 6.94 -8.13 -17.87
CA ARG A 64 6.18 -9.38 -18.13
C ARG A 64 5.22 -9.74 -17.00
N ALA A 65 5.58 -9.51 -15.75
CA ALA A 65 4.70 -9.75 -14.61
C ALA A 65 3.54 -8.75 -14.58
N ARG A 66 3.79 -7.47 -14.89
CA ARG A 66 2.77 -6.43 -15.12
C ARG A 66 1.86 -6.80 -16.30
N ARG A 67 2.42 -7.21 -17.45
CA ARG A 67 1.63 -7.69 -18.60
C ARG A 67 0.79 -8.92 -18.25
N ARG A 68 1.34 -9.90 -17.52
CA ARG A 68 0.59 -11.08 -17.07
C ARG A 68 -0.50 -10.71 -16.06
N ALA A 69 -0.20 -9.78 -15.15
CA ALA A 69 -1.19 -9.25 -14.23
C ALA A 69 -2.32 -8.55 -14.99
N ALA A 70 -1.99 -7.72 -15.99
CA ALA A 70 -2.94 -7.05 -16.87
C ALA A 70 -3.70 -8.01 -17.83
N THR A 71 -3.17 -9.20 -18.16
CA THR A 71 -3.94 -10.20 -18.91
C THR A 71 -4.88 -11.03 -18.03
N ARG A 72 -4.66 -11.08 -16.71
CA ARG A 72 -5.50 -11.83 -15.76
C ARG A 72 -6.50 -10.95 -15.02
N LEU A 73 -6.17 -9.67 -14.85
CA LEU A 73 -7.10 -8.61 -14.49
C LEU A 73 -7.64 -8.09 -15.83
N PRO A 74 -8.85 -8.47 -16.28
CA PRO A 74 -9.42 -7.81 -17.43
C PRO A 74 -9.42 -6.29 -17.21
N ASP A 75 -9.34 -5.52 -18.31
CA ASP A 75 -9.57 -4.07 -18.34
C ASP A 75 -10.92 -3.65 -17.70
N GLU A 76 -11.74 -4.59 -17.23
CA GLU A 76 -12.97 -4.38 -16.46
C GLU A 76 -12.79 -3.60 -15.15
N GLN A 77 -11.56 -3.38 -14.64
CA GLN A 77 -11.35 -2.35 -13.60
C GLN A 77 -11.50 -0.90 -14.12
N MET A 78 -11.43 -0.67 -15.45
CA MET A 78 -11.86 0.58 -16.10
C MET A 78 -13.37 0.61 -16.41
N THR A 79 -14.05 -0.54 -16.38
CA THR A 79 -15.51 -0.63 -16.53
C THR A 79 -16.11 -1.31 -15.31
N SER A 80 -15.85 -0.76 -14.11
CA SER A 80 -16.70 -1.07 -12.97
C SER A 80 -18.16 -0.78 -13.39
N PRO A 81 -19.16 -1.61 -13.04
CA PRO A 81 -20.56 -1.24 -13.20
C PRO A 81 -20.89 0.07 -12.44
N LEU A 82 -20.09 0.47 -11.44
CA LEU A 82 -20.11 1.80 -10.80
C LEU A 82 -19.25 2.85 -11.53
N GLY A 83 -18.24 2.42 -12.31
CA GLY A 83 -17.27 3.25 -13.05
C GLY A 83 -17.61 3.51 -14.52
N GLY A 84 -18.79 3.12 -15.00
CA GLY A 84 -19.21 3.27 -16.41
C GLY A 84 -19.48 4.70 -16.88
N ALA A 85 -19.46 5.68 -15.99
CA ALA A 85 -19.48 7.08 -16.38
C ALA A 85 -18.08 7.65 -16.13
N THR A 86 -17.35 7.96 -17.20
CA THR A 86 -16.42 9.09 -17.18
C THR A 86 -17.22 10.28 -16.65
N GLN A 87 -17.14 10.51 -15.34
CA GLN A 87 -17.75 11.68 -14.72
C GLN A 87 -16.96 12.85 -15.28
N THR A 88 -17.48 13.46 -16.35
CA THR A 88 -16.95 14.73 -16.84
C THR A 88 -16.95 15.69 -15.66
N ALA A 89 -15.90 16.49 -15.51
CA ALA A 89 -15.70 17.38 -14.35
C ALA A 89 -16.90 18.32 -14.07
N GLU A 90 -17.78 18.50 -15.06
CA GLU A 90 -19.04 19.24 -14.99
C GLU A 90 -20.17 18.55 -14.21
N LYS A 91 -20.14 17.22 -14.00
CA LYS A 91 -21.24 16.46 -13.35
C LYS A 91 -20.97 16.04 -11.91
N VAL A 92 -19.78 16.28 -11.37
CA VAL A 92 -19.44 15.93 -9.99
C VAL A 92 -19.97 17.01 -9.04
N THR A 93 -21.04 16.70 -8.32
CA THR A 93 -21.54 17.56 -7.24
C THR A 93 -20.66 17.38 -6.01
N VAL A 94 -19.75 18.33 -5.79
CA VAL A 94 -18.96 18.43 -4.56
C VAL A 94 -19.76 19.25 -3.55
N PRO A 95 -19.98 18.77 -2.31
CA PRO A 95 -20.62 19.57 -1.28
C PRO A 95 -19.87 20.89 -1.07
N ALA A 96 -20.58 21.98 -0.77
CA ALA A 96 -19.98 23.31 -0.62
C ALA A 96 -18.84 23.34 0.42
N GLU A 97 -18.98 22.54 1.48
CA GLU A 97 -17.98 22.36 2.54
C GLU A 97 -16.65 21.79 2.01
N LEU A 98 -16.68 21.05 0.90
CA LEU A 98 -15.52 20.44 0.26
C LEU A 98 -15.04 21.20 -0.97
N GLU A 99 -15.56 22.40 -1.26
CA GLU A 99 -15.18 23.16 -2.45
C GLU A 99 -13.67 23.45 -2.48
N HIS A 100 -13.06 23.61 -1.30
CA HIS A 100 -11.61 23.71 -1.17
C HIS A 100 -10.86 22.48 -1.74
N TYR A 101 -11.42 21.28 -1.56
CA TYR A 101 -10.88 20.02 -2.03
C TYR A 101 -11.40 19.62 -3.42
N ARG A 102 -12.16 20.48 -4.12
CA ARG A 102 -12.77 20.15 -5.43
C ARG A 102 -11.76 19.56 -6.41
N ALA A 103 -10.58 20.15 -6.52
CA ALA A 103 -9.52 19.65 -7.41
C ALA A 103 -9.10 18.22 -7.03
N LEU A 104 -8.91 17.93 -5.74
CA LEU A 104 -8.58 16.59 -5.24
C LEU A 104 -9.72 15.60 -5.51
N VAL A 105 -10.97 15.96 -5.22
CA VAL A 105 -12.14 15.10 -5.48
C VAL A 105 -12.22 14.69 -6.95
N LEU A 106 -12.00 15.64 -7.86
CA LEU A 106 -11.98 15.41 -9.31
C LEU A 106 -10.77 14.57 -9.72
N THR A 107 -9.56 14.90 -9.26
CA THR A 107 -8.34 14.16 -9.57
C THR A 107 -8.46 12.71 -9.14
N THR A 108 -8.81 12.45 -7.87
CA THR A 108 -8.97 11.07 -7.40
C THR A 108 -10.10 10.36 -8.15
N GLY A 109 -11.17 11.05 -8.56
CA GLY A 109 -12.24 10.45 -9.36
C GLY A 109 -11.81 10.01 -10.75
N GLN A 110 -11.04 10.84 -11.44
CA GLN A 110 -10.48 10.51 -12.76
C GLN A 110 -9.47 9.37 -12.65
N VAL A 111 -8.57 9.43 -11.68
CA VAL A 111 -7.51 8.45 -11.49
C VAL A 111 -8.07 7.10 -11.06
N THR A 112 -9.04 7.07 -10.14
CA THR A 112 -9.63 5.81 -9.67
C THR A 112 -10.72 5.26 -10.58
N GLY A 113 -11.44 6.12 -11.30
CA GLY A 113 -12.69 5.76 -11.98
C GLY A 113 -13.87 5.50 -11.03
N LEU A 114 -13.74 5.84 -9.74
CA LEU A 114 -14.72 5.53 -8.70
C LEU A 114 -15.43 6.79 -8.17
N PRO A 115 -16.74 6.71 -7.88
CA PRO A 115 -17.49 7.82 -7.29
C PRO A 115 -17.10 8.07 -5.84
N LEU A 116 -17.27 9.30 -5.38
CA LEU A 116 -17.22 9.64 -3.95
C LEU A 116 -18.59 9.35 -3.33
N LEU A 117 -18.64 8.48 -2.32
CA LEU A 117 -19.89 7.97 -1.76
C LEU A 117 -20.15 8.60 -0.39
N ALA A 118 -21.38 9.08 -0.15
CA ALA A 118 -21.82 9.62 1.13
C ALA A 118 -22.39 8.53 2.05
N GLY A 119 -22.66 8.90 3.32
CA GLY A 119 -23.38 8.03 4.26
C GLY A 119 -22.54 6.89 4.84
N ASN A 120 -21.20 7.06 4.87
CA ASN A 120 -20.31 6.08 5.48
C ASN A 120 -20.06 6.41 6.94
N ARG A 121 -19.77 5.37 7.72
CA ARG A 121 -19.30 5.45 9.10
C ARG A 121 -17.92 4.83 9.21
N LEU A 122 -17.05 5.57 9.87
CA LEU A 122 -15.67 5.19 10.15
C LEU A 122 -15.49 5.13 11.66
N GLU A 123 -14.97 4.01 12.15
CA GLU A 123 -14.60 3.83 13.56
C GLU A 123 -13.14 3.38 13.62
N PRO A 124 -12.20 4.22 14.10
CA PRO A 124 -10.81 3.83 14.21
C PRO A 124 -10.61 2.83 15.36
N LEU A 125 -9.84 1.78 15.08
CA LEU A 125 -9.50 0.71 15.99
C LEU A 125 -7.98 0.66 16.16
N PHE A 126 -7.50 1.16 17.29
CA PHE A 126 -6.08 1.25 17.58
C PHE A 126 -5.52 -0.06 18.12
N ASN A 127 -4.51 -0.60 17.45
CA ASN A 127 -3.86 -1.87 17.76
C ASN A 127 -4.81 -3.07 17.71
N GLY A 128 -4.24 -4.27 17.78
CA GLY A 128 -5.01 -5.52 17.84
C GLY A 128 -5.87 -5.61 19.10
N ASP A 129 -5.48 -4.91 20.18
CA ASP A 129 -6.24 -4.83 21.44
C ASP A 129 -7.69 -4.34 21.21
N ALA A 130 -7.88 -3.33 20.34
CA ALA A 130 -9.21 -2.84 19.96
C ALA A 130 -9.75 -3.54 18.71
N ALA A 131 -8.89 -3.83 17.73
CA ALA A 131 -9.32 -4.32 16.43
C ALA A 131 -9.76 -5.80 16.43
N TYR A 132 -8.98 -6.69 17.08
CA TYR A 132 -9.23 -8.13 16.99
C TYR A 132 -10.55 -8.55 17.63
N PRO A 133 -10.95 -8.06 18.82
CA PRO A 133 -12.26 -8.39 19.39
C PRO A 133 -13.41 -8.01 18.45
N ARG A 134 -13.33 -6.83 17.82
CA ARG A 134 -14.35 -6.35 16.87
C ARG A 134 -14.40 -7.18 15.59
N MET A 135 -13.24 -7.55 15.03
CA MET A 135 -13.16 -8.43 13.87
C MET A 135 -13.69 -9.84 14.18
N LEU A 136 -13.33 -10.42 15.33
CA LEU A 136 -13.79 -11.74 15.75
C LEU A 136 -15.29 -11.77 16.01
N GLN A 137 -15.84 -10.73 16.65
CA GLN A 137 -17.29 -10.55 16.81
C GLN A 137 -18.00 -10.45 15.45
N ALA A 138 -17.42 -9.70 14.51
CA ALA A 138 -17.96 -9.57 13.16
C ALA A 138 -18.03 -10.93 12.44
N ILE A 139 -16.95 -11.73 12.49
CA ILE A 139 -16.91 -13.10 11.96
C ILE A 139 -17.94 -14.02 12.66
N ALA A 140 -18.08 -13.90 13.98
CA ALA A 140 -19.07 -14.66 14.73
C ALA A 140 -20.52 -14.30 14.34
N SER A 141 -20.76 -13.05 13.97
CA SER A 141 -22.09 -12.55 13.56
C SER A 141 -22.45 -12.78 12.09
N ALA A 142 -21.46 -13.17 11.26
CA ALA A 142 -21.64 -13.38 9.83
C ALA A 142 -22.70 -14.46 9.54
N ARG A 143 -23.52 -14.20 8.52
CA ARG A 143 -24.68 -15.02 8.12
C ARG A 143 -24.58 -15.60 6.71
N ARG A 144 -23.88 -14.94 5.79
CA ARG A 144 -23.87 -15.31 4.36
C ARG A 144 -22.47 -15.58 3.87
N TRP A 145 -21.58 -14.59 4.00
CA TRP A 145 -20.23 -14.71 3.49
C TRP A 145 -19.22 -13.84 4.25
N ILE A 146 -17.98 -14.31 4.24
CA ILE A 146 -16.81 -13.64 4.79
C ILE A 146 -15.73 -13.62 3.72
N TYR A 147 -15.17 -12.45 3.45
CA TYR A 147 -13.93 -12.32 2.70
C TYR A 147 -12.84 -11.76 3.60
N LEU A 148 -11.72 -12.47 3.68
CA LEU A 148 -10.53 -12.04 4.43
C LEU A 148 -9.31 -12.05 3.51
N SER A 149 -8.67 -10.90 3.36
CA SER A 149 -7.35 -10.77 2.76
C SER A 149 -6.37 -10.23 3.79
N SER A 150 -5.19 -10.83 3.88
CA SER A 150 -4.09 -10.33 4.71
C SER A 150 -2.74 -10.63 4.06
N TYR A 151 -1.80 -9.70 4.19
CA TYR A 151 -0.41 -9.97 3.81
C TYR A 151 0.16 -11.08 4.70
N ILE A 152 0.17 -10.91 6.02
CA ILE A 152 0.53 -11.97 6.97
C ILE A 152 -0.70 -12.43 7.73
N PHE A 153 -0.95 -13.74 7.72
CA PHE A 153 -1.88 -14.41 8.63
C PHE A 153 -1.13 -15.51 9.37
N ASP A 154 -0.73 -15.21 10.61
CA ASP A 154 -0.08 -16.16 11.51
C ASP A 154 -1.10 -16.75 12.48
N GLY A 155 -1.61 -17.94 12.16
CA GLY A 155 -2.60 -18.72 12.92
C GLY A 155 -2.08 -19.37 14.20
N ARG A 156 -0.95 -18.89 14.75
CA ARG A 156 -0.51 -19.21 16.12
C ARG A 156 -1.13 -18.22 17.10
N ASP A 157 -1.24 -18.64 18.38
CA ASP A 157 -1.56 -17.74 19.49
C ASP A 157 -2.83 -16.90 19.23
N ALA A 158 -2.71 -15.57 19.15
CA ALA A 158 -3.81 -14.67 18.87
C ALA A 158 -4.50 -14.97 17.53
N GLY A 159 -3.74 -15.34 16.50
CA GLY A 159 -4.29 -15.67 15.18
C GLY A 159 -5.06 -16.98 15.16
N GLN A 160 -4.84 -17.87 16.13
CA GLN A 160 -5.65 -19.09 16.26
C GLN A 160 -7.13 -18.74 16.50
N GLN A 161 -7.42 -17.64 17.21
CA GLN A 161 -8.79 -17.16 17.42
C GLN A 161 -9.51 -16.86 16.10
N PHE A 162 -8.78 -16.33 15.10
CA PHE A 162 -9.33 -16.09 13.77
C PHE A 162 -9.59 -17.39 13.01
N VAL A 163 -8.64 -18.33 13.06
CA VAL A 163 -8.83 -19.66 12.43
C VAL A 163 -10.07 -20.35 13.01
N ASP A 164 -10.21 -20.34 14.33
CA ASP A 164 -11.34 -20.97 15.02
C ASP A 164 -12.65 -20.24 14.68
N ALA A 165 -12.68 -18.91 14.71
CA ALA A 165 -13.87 -18.13 14.38
C ALA A 165 -14.33 -18.34 12.93
N LEU A 166 -13.40 -18.36 11.97
CA LEU A 166 -13.69 -18.65 10.56
C LEU A 166 -14.21 -20.07 10.38
N HIS A 167 -13.63 -21.05 11.09
CA HIS A 167 -14.11 -22.42 11.07
C HIS A 167 -15.53 -22.53 11.65
N GLN A 168 -15.83 -21.86 12.77
CA GLN A 168 -17.19 -21.81 13.31
C GLN A 168 -18.17 -21.16 12.35
N ALA A 169 -17.76 -20.10 11.63
CA ALA A 169 -18.61 -19.50 10.59
C ALA A 169 -18.88 -20.49 9.44
N HIS A 170 -17.85 -21.19 8.98
CA HIS A 170 -17.97 -22.21 7.95
C HIS A 170 -18.93 -23.34 8.35
N LEU A 171 -18.86 -23.82 9.61
CA LEU A 171 -19.77 -24.84 10.14
C LEU A 171 -21.24 -24.37 10.20
N ARG A 172 -21.49 -23.06 10.32
CA ARG A 172 -22.83 -22.47 10.23
C ARG A 172 -23.33 -22.34 8.78
N GLY A 173 -22.55 -22.75 7.79
CA GLY A 173 -22.88 -22.61 6.36
C GLY A 173 -22.52 -21.25 5.76
N VAL A 174 -21.76 -20.41 6.47
CA VAL A 174 -21.26 -19.14 5.93
C VAL A 174 -20.18 -19.44 4.89
N GLU A 175 -20.26 -18.79 3.72
CA GLU A 175 -19.24 -18.89 2.69
C GLU A 175 -17.97 -18.13 3.13
N VAL A 176 -16.85 -18.84 3.35
CA VAL A 176 -15.61 -18.23 3.84
C VAL A 176 -14.54 -18.26 2.77
N ARG A 177 -14.05 -17.09 2.38
CA ARG A 177 -12.97 -16.88 1.41
C ARG A 177 -11.79 -16.21 2.07
N VAL A 178 -10.62 -16.83 1.97
CA VAL A 178 -9.38 -16.32 2.57
C VAL A 178 -8.29 -16.20 1.51
N VAL A 179 -7.69 -15.03 1.39
CA VAL A 179 -6.54 -14.74 0.55
C VAL A 179 -5.35 -14.38 1.43
N ILE A 180 -4.23 -15.09 1.26
CA ILE A 180 -2.98 -14.85 1.99
C ILE A 180 -1.88 -14.55 0.97
N ASP A 181 -1.04 -13.55 1.20
CA ASP A 181 0.10 -13.29 0.31
C ASP A 181 1.15 -14.41 0.35
N GLY A 182 1.71 -14.74 -0.81
CA GLY A 182 2.71 -15.82 -0.93
C GLY A 182 4.02 -15.61 -0.19
N ILE A 183 4.51 -14.37 -0.03
CA ILE A 183 5.67 -14.08 0.83
C ILE A 183 5.22 -14.04 2.29
N GLY A 184 4.04 -13.48 2.56
CA GLY A 184 3.47 -13.46 3.90
C GLY A 184 3.25 -14.86 4.51
N GLU A 185 2.89 -15.86 3.69
CA GLU A 185 2.77 -17.27 4.10
C GLU A 185 4.09 -17.85 4.64
N TRP A 186 5.24 -17.28 4.30
CA TRP A 186 6.53 -17.78 4.81
C TRP A 186 6.74 -17.49 6.30
N TYR A 187 6.07 -16.49 6.87
CA TYR A 187 6.19 -16.13 8.29
C TYR A 187 5.68 -17.21 9.24
N ASP A 188 4.77 -18.07 8.79
CA ASP A 188 4.23 -19.18 9.56
C ASP A 188 4.49 -20.56 8.90
N GLY A 189 5.26 -20.58 7.81
CA GLY A 189 5.58 -21.78 7.04
C GLY A 189 4.34 -22.44 6.40
N GLY A 190 3.31 -21.67 6.06
CA GLY A 190 2.04 -22.15 5.50
C GLY A 190 1.17 -22.94 6.47
N ARG A 191 1.40 -22.77 7.79
CA ARG A 191 0.64 -23.49 8.83
C ARG A 191 -0.83 -23.10 8.80
N THR A 192 -1.11 -21.81 8.71
CA THR A 192 -2.46 -21.24 8.69
C THR A 192 -3.25 -21.76 7.51
N ARG A 193 -2.65 -21.77 6.31
CA ARG A 193 -3.30 -22.36 5.13
C ARG A 193 -3.65 -23.83 5.33
N ARG A 194 -2.75 -24.61 5.96
CA ARG A 194 -3.03 -26.02 6.29
C ARG A 194 -4.13 -26.16 7.34
N GLN A 195 -4.21 -25.26 8.33
CA GLN A 195 -5.28 -25.24 9.33
C GLN A 195 -6.63 -24.93 8.69
N LEU A 196 -6.72 -23.86 7.89
CA LEU A 196 -7.93 -23.46 7.17
C LEU A 196 -8.41 -24.57 6.22
N ARG A 197 -7.50 -25.19 5.48
CA ARG A 197 -7.85 -26.32 4.59
C ARG A 197 -8.40 -27.53 5.36
N ARG A 198 -7.85 -27.85 6.54
CA ARG A 198 -8.39 -28.93 7.40
C ARG A 198 -9.77 -28.59 7.96
N ALA A 199 -10.07 -27.31 8.12
CA ALA A 199 -11.36 -26.79 8.52
C ALA A 199 -12.38 -26.67 7.35
N GLY A 200 -12.05 -27.16 6.16
CA GLY A 200 -12.93 -27.09 4.98
C GLY A 200 -12.93 -25.73 4.26
N ILE A 201 -12.13 -24.76 4.72
CA ILE A 201 -12.10 -23.40 4.18
C ILE A 201 -11.16 -23.31 2.97
N GLY A 202 -11.66 -22.78 1.86
CA GLY A 202 -10.92 -22.54 0.63
C GLY A 202 -9.96 -21.35 0.73
N ALA A 203 -8.86 -21.51 1.48
CA ALA A 203 -7.81 -20.50 1.56
C ALA A 203 -6.84 -20.57 0.37
N VAL A 204 -6.65 -19.44 -0.32
CA VAL A 204 -5.81 -19.32 -1.51
C VAL A 204 -4.60 -18.41 -1.28
N VAL A 205 -3.54 -18.63 -2.06
CA VAL A 205 -2.27 -17.90 -1.92
C VAL A 205 -2.08 -16.95 -3.10
N PHE A 206 -1.90 -15.67 -2.81
CA PHE A 206 -1.66 -14.63 -3.81
C PHE A 206 -0.21 -14.66 -4.28
N LEU A 207 0.00 -14.91 -5.58
CA LEU A 207 1.32 -14.99 -6.24
C LEU A 207 2.38 -15.76 -5.42
N PRO A 208 2.23 -17.08 -5.19
CA PRO A 208 3.23 -17.85 -4.45
C PRO A 208 4.62 -17.68 -5.09
N PRO A 209 5.65 -17.28 -4.32
CA PRO A 209 6.99 -17.07 -4.85
C PRO A 209 7.54 -18.37 -5.44
N GLN A 210 7.99 -18.32 -6.70
CA GLN A 210 8.61 -19.47 -7.36
C GLN A 210 10.13 -19.25 -7.48
N LEU A 211 10.90 -20.25 -7.03
CA LEU A 211 12.37 -20.21 -7.06
C LEU A 211 12.96 -20.41 -8.47
N LEU A 212 12.17 -20.94 -9.41
CA LEU A 212 12.60 -21.19 -10.78
C LEU A 212 12.14 -20.07 -11.73
N PRO A 213 13.00 -19.61 -12.65
CA PRO A 213 12.60 -18.69 -13.72
C PRO A 213 11.43 -19.26 -14.54
N PRO A 214 10.54 -18.41 -15.08
CA PRO A 214 10.62 -16.95 -15.16
C PRO A 214 9.89 -16.19 -14.03
N GLN A 215 9.36 -16.87 -13.01
CA GLN A 215 8.44 -16.28 -12.01
C GLN A 215 9.14 -15.70 -10.78
N LEU A 216 10.24 -14.97 -10.98
CA LEU A 216 10.91 -14.16 -9.94
C LEU A 216 10.15 -12.84 -9.70
N ALA A 217 8.84 -12.92 -9.46
CA ALA A 217 7.97 -11.79 -9.13
C ALA A 217 7.97 -11.53 -7.61
N VAL A 218 9.16 -11.26 -7.05
CA VAL A 218 9.33 -10.93 -5.62
C VAL A 218 8.70 -9.57 -5.30
N ASN A 219 8.62 -8.68 -6.30
CA ASN A 219 8.23 -7.28 -6.09
C ASN A 219 6.71 -7.02 -6.19
N LEU A 220 5.91 -7.96 -6.72
CA LEU A 220 4.45 -7.81 -6.80
C LEU A 220 3.78 -8.58 -5.68
N ARG A 221 3.26 -7.91 -4.66
CA ARG A 221 2.66 -8.54 -3.46
C ARG A 221 1.27 -8.03 -3.18
N ASN A 222 0.39 -8.88 -2.66
CA ASN A 222 -0.88 -8.42 -2.10
C ASN A 222 -0.63 -7.91 -0.70
N HIS A 223 -0.59 -6.58 -0.58
CA HIS A 223 -0.32 -5.92 0.69
C HIS A 223 -1.61 -5.42 1.35
N ARG A 224 -2.78 -5.75 0.81
CA ARG A 224 -4.08 -5.37 1.37
C ARG A 224 -4.36 -6.13 2.67
N LYS A 225 -5.02 -5.48 3.63
CA LYS A 225 -5.59 -6.12 4.81
C LYS A 225 -7.06 -5.72 4.87
N LEU A 226 -7.92 -6.67 4.54
CA LEU A 226 -9.33 -6.43 4.28
C LEU A 226 -10.15 -7.56 4.90
N LEU A 227 -11.13 -7.23 5.74
CA LEU A 227 -12.15 -8.16 6.22
C LEU A 227 -13.51 -7.59 5.86
N LEU A 228 -14.31 -8.33 5.09
CA LEU A 228 -15.65 -7.96 4.68
C LEU A 228 -16.65 -9.02 5.13
N ILE A 229 -17.75 -8.58 5.73
CA ILE A 229 -18.79 -9.43 6.31
C ILE A 229 -20.13 -9.06 5.70
N ASP A 230 -20.75 -10.01 4.98
CA ASP A 230 -22.12 -9.93 4.45
C ASP A 230 -22.44 -8.66 3.63
N GLY A 231 -21.42 -7.92 3.17
CA GLY A 231 -21.55 -6.63 2.51
C GLY A 231 -22.00 -5.47 3.42
N ARG A 232 -22.04 -5.67 4.74
CA ARG A 232 -22.57 -4.69 5.72
C ARG A 232 -21.51 -4.07 6.61
N LEU A 233 -20.39 -4.78 6.76
CA LEU A 233 -19.32 -4.39 7.65
C LEU A 233 -17.98 -4.71 7.01
N GLY A 234 -17.07 -3.75 7.04
CA GLY A 234 -15.73 -3.87 6.52
C GLY A 234 -14.68 -3.44 7.54
N PHE A 235 -13.47 -3.98 7.42
CA PHE A 235 -12.29 -3.52 8.12
C PHE A 235 -11.15 -3.35 7.13
N VAL A 236 -10.42 -2.24 7.23
CA VAL A 236 -9.27 -1.93 6.39
C VAL A 236 -8.18 -1.23 7.21
N GLY A 237 -6.91 -1.42 6.86
CA GLY A 237 -5.80 -0.74 7.54
C GLY A 237 -4.44 -1.38 7.28
N GLY A 238 -3.47 -1.09 8.15
CA GLY A 238 -2.12 -1.63 8.09
C GLY A 238 -1.96 -3.01 8.75
N MET A 239 -2.94 -3.40 9.56
CA MET A 239 -2.80 -4.48 10.54
C MET A 239 -2.90 -5.87 9.93
N ASN A 240 -1.81 -6.64 10.03
CA ASN A 240 -1.81 -8.08 9.73
C ASN A 240 -2.48 -8.89 10.85
N ILE A 241 -2.79 -10.17 10.62
CA ILE A 241 -3.23 -11.07 11.70
C ILE A 241 -2.01 -11.74 12.31
N ARG A 242 -1.53 -11.17 13.42
CA ARG A 242 -0.37 -11.62 14.19
C ARG A 242 -0.50 -11.29 15.68
N THR A 243 0.12 -12.09 16.54
CA THR A 243 0.13 -11.87 18.00
C THR A 243 0.75 -10.54 18.40
N GLN A 244 1.77 -10.07 17.66
CA GLN A 244 2.51 -8.85 17.96
C GLN A 244 1.68 -7.56 17.97
N ASN A 245 0.48 -7.57 17.38
CA ASN A 245 -0.38 -6.39 17.30
C ASN A 245 -1.21 -6.14 18.58
N GLN A 246 -1.30 -7.11 19.50
CA GLN A 246 -2.08 -6.97 20.73
C GLN A 246 -1.29 -7.45 21.95
N ASN A 247 -1.71 -7.00 23.13
CA ASN A 247 -1.25 -7.61 24.36
C ASN A 247 -1.80 -9.04 24.43
N TRP A 248 -0.93 -10.03 24.57
CA TRP A 248 -1.33 -11.43 24.53
C TRP A 248 -0.77 -12.19 25.72
N ARG A 249 -1.66 -12.70 26.58
CA ARG A 249 -1.30 -13.53 27.75
C ARG A 249 -0.18 -12.91 28.61
N GLY A 250 -0.29 -11.61 28.90
CA GLY A 250 0.68 -10.87 29.70
C GLY A 250 1.93 -10.41 28.94
N GLN A 251 2.10 -10.78 27.66
CA GLN A 251 3.16 -10.24 26.81
C GLN A 251 2.68 -8.93 26.17
N PRO A 252 3.44 -7.83 26.29
CA PRO A 252 3.07 -6.57 25.68
C PRO A 252 3.15 -6.65 24.15
N ARG A 253 2.28 -5.91 23.46
CA ARG A 253 2.35 -5.74 22.00
C ARG A 253 3.71 -5.18 21.58
N SER A 254 4.18 -5.58 20.41
CA SER A 254 5.43 -5.07 19.81
C SER A 254 5.23 -4.31 18.50
N ILE A 255 4.00 -4.27 17.98
CA ILE A 255 3.58 -3.47 16.83
C ILE A 255 2.39 -2.60 17.24
N ALA A 256 2.43 -1.33 16.84
CA ALA A 256 1.29 -0.41 16.93
C ALA A 256 0.81 -0.09 15.52
N ASP A 257 -0.51 -0.17 15.31
CA ASP A 257 -1.12 -0.03 13.99
C ASP A 257 -2.56 0.47 14.10
N LEU A 258 -3.13 0.86 12.97
CA LEU A 258 -4.49 1.31 12.83
C LEU A 258 -5.26 0.38 11.89
N ALA A 259 -6.42 -0.08 12.36
CA ALA A 259 -7.48 -0.58 11.51
C ALA A 259 -8.68 0.38 11.61
N VAL A 260 -9.51 0.44 10.58
CA VAL A 260 -10.73 1.22 10.57
C VAL A 260 -11.88 0.28 10.25
N GLN A 261 -12.89 0.26 11.12
CA GLN A 261 -14.15 -0.40 10.84
C GLN A 261 -15.03 0.54 10.04
N ILE A 262 -15.62 0.02 8.97
CA ILE A 262 -16.38 0.79 8.00
C ILE A 262 -17.75 0.15 7.79
N THR A 263 -18.79 0.97 7.80
CA THR A 263 -20.13 0.61 7.32
C THR A 263 -20.64 1.68 6.36
N GLY A 264 -21.41 1.31 5.35
CA GLY A 264 -22.01 2.24 4.40
C GLY A 264 -21.67 1.91 2.94
N PRO A 265 -22.07 2.77 2.00
CA PRO A 265 -21.99 2.49 0.56
C PRO A 265 -20.57 2.20 0.04
N VAL A 266 -19.52 2.72 0.68
CA VAL A 266 -18.12 2.48 0.26
C VAL A 266 -17.74 0.99 0.32
N LEU A 267 -18.48 0.16 1.06
CA LEU A 267 -18.29 -1.28 1.07
C LEU A 267 -18.47 -1.90 -0.31
N GLU A 268 -19.31 -1.35 -1.18
CA GLU A 268 -19.47 -1.85 -2.56
C GLU A 268 -18.15 -1.78 -3.33
N GLN A 269 -17.45 -0.65 -3.23
CA GLN A 269 -16.13 -0.48 -3.86
C GLN A 269 -15.08 -1.42 -3.23
N MET A 270 -15.13 -1.65 -1.91
CA MET A 270 -14.24 -2.60 -1.23
C MET A 270 -14.51 -4.05 -1.67
N ILE A 271 -15.78 -4.41 -1.91
CA ILE A 271 -16.20 -5.71 -2.42
C ILE A 271 -15.72 -5.91 -3.86
N GLU A 272 -15.80 -4.90 -4.72
CA GLU A 272 -15.26 -4.98 -6.09
C GLU A 272 -13.78 -5.34 -6.10
N VAL A 273 -12.99 -4.74 -5.18
CA VAL A 273 -11.58 -5.10 -5.00
C VAL A 273 -11.42 -6.56 -4.55
N ALA A 274 -12.23 -7.01 -3.58
CA ALA A 274 -12.19 -8.38 -3.08
C ALA A 274 -12.54 -9.43 -4.16
N VAL A 275 -13.56 -9.15 -4.98
CA VAL A 275 -13.97 -9.96 -6.13
C VAL A 275 -12.86 -10.01 -7.17
N SER A 276 -12.24 -8.86 -7.47
CA SER A 276 -11.13 -8.78 -8.41
C SER A 276 -9.92 -9.58 -7.94
N ASP A 277 -9.56 -9.48 -6.65
CA ASP A 277 -8.49 -10.26 -6.05
C ASP A 277 -8.78 -11.76 -6.07
N TRP A 278 -10.02 -12.16 -5.78
CA TRP A 278 -10.41 -13.56 -5.86
C TRP A 278 -10.26 -14.10 -7.28
N ARG A 279 -10.84 -13.40 -8.26
CA ARG A 279 -10.75 -13.77 -9.69
C ARG A 279 -9.31 -13.81 -10.16
N TYR A 280 -8.47 -12.89 -9.70
CA TYR A 280 -7.05 -12.86 -10.05
C TYR A 280 -6.31 -14.13 -9.60
N VAL A 281 -6.60 -14.60 -8.38
CA VAL A 281 -5.90 -15.74 -7.78
C VAL A 281 -6.47 -17.08 -8.26
N THR A 282 -7.79 -17.21 -8.36
CA THR A 282 -8.43 -18.50 -8.64
C THR A 282 -8.90 -18.66 -10.08
N GLY A 283 -9.13 -17.55 -10.79
CA GLY A 283 -9.82 -17.54 -12.09
C GLY A 283 -11.35 -17.58 -11.97
N ASP A 284 -11.91 -17.78 -10.77
CA ASP A 284 -13.35 -17.90 -10.57
C ASP A 284 -14.03 -16.53 -10.58
N GLN A 285 -15.17 -16.46 -11.24
CA GLN A 285 -16.06 -15.29 -11.16
C GLN A 285 -16.89 -15.38 -9.89
N TRP A 286 -16.34 -14.88 -8.78
CA TRP A 286 -17.09 -14.74 -7.56
C TRP A 286 -18.14 -13.64 -7.69
N GLN A 287 -19.38 -13.97 -7.39
CA GLN A 287 -20.42 -12.99 -7.17
C GLN A 287 -20.91 -13.17 -5.73
N PRO A 288 -20.47 -12.31 -4.77
CA PRO A 288 -20.98 -12.38 -3.42
C PRO A 288 -22.50 -12.25 -3.46
N PRO A 289 -23.25 -13.06 -2.69
CA PRO A 289 -24.69 -12.91 -2.57
C PRO A 289 -25.03 -11.44 -2.30
N SER A 290 -25.93 -10.88 -3.10
CA SER A 290 -26.37 -9.50 -2.95
C SER A 290 -26.87 -9.28 -1.52
N LEU A 291 -26.64 -8.06 -0.99
CA LEU A 291 -27.30 -7.64 0.23
C LEU A 291 -28.80 -7.90 0.06
N PRO A 292 -29.48 -8.56 1.01
CA PRO A 292 -30.93 -8.47 0.97
C PRO A 292 -31.22 -6.98 1.13
N VAL A 293 -32.00 -6.42 0.20
CA VAL A 293 -32.66 -5.14 0.43
C VAL A 293 -33.45 -5.37 1.72
N GLU A 294 -32.92 -4.93 2.85
CA GLU A 294 -33.70 -4.94 4.08
C GLU A 294 -34.82 -3.94 3.84
N THR A 295 -36.00 -4.46 3.53
CA THR A 295 -37.29 -3.80 3.74
C THR A 295 -37.53 -3.68 5.25
N SER A 296 -36.55 -3.20 6.03
CA SER A 296 -36.78 -2.80 7.40
C SER A 296 -37.35 -1.38 7.35
N ALA A 297 -38.66 -1.30 7.55
CA ALA A 297 -39.44 -0.07 7.66
C ALA A 297 -39.12 0.77 8.92
N GLU A 298 -38.00 0.51 9.60
CA GLU A 298 -37.54 1.31 10.72
C GLU A 298 -36.23 2.00 10.32
N PRO A 299 -36.20 3.35 10.27
CA PRO A 299 -34.96 4.06 10.10
C PRO A 299 -34.05 3.69 11.29
N PRO A 300 -32.78 3.34 11.07
CA PRO A 300 -31.84 3.26 12.19
C PRO A 300 -31.95 4.56 12.98
N ALA A 301 -31.90 4.47 14.32
CA ALA A 301 -31.92 5.62 15.22
C ALA A 301 -31.01 6.74 14.67
N PRO A 302 -31.39 8.04 14.80
CA PRO A 302 -30.72 9.12 14.10
C PRO A 302 -29.25 9.18 14.52
N PHE A 303 -28.37 8.68 13.66
CA PHE A 303 -26.95 8.77 13.85
C PHE A 303 -26.36 9.34 12.57
N VAL A 304 -26.00 10.62 12.65
CA VAL A 304 -25.41 11.39 11.55
C VAL A 304 -23.98 10.87 11.37
N SER A 305 -23.78 10.00 10.39
CA SER A 305 -22.46 9.68 9.86
C SER A 305 -22.42 10.15 8.41
N THR A 306 -21.64 11.20 8.17
CA THR A 306 -21.63 12.02 6.94
C THR A 306 -20.36 11.82 6.12
N ALA A 307 -19.51 10.86 6.49
CA ALA A 307 -18.22 10.66 5.83
C ALA A 307 -18.42 10.37 4.34
N LEU A 308 -17.81 11.21 3.52
CA LEU A 308 -17.68 10.98 2.10
C LEU A 308 -16.42 10.14 1.90
N CYS A 309 -16.58 8.93 1.38
CA CYS A 309 -15.49 7.98 1.24
C CYS A 309 -15.35 7.47 -0.18
N ARG A 310 -14.12 7.13 -0.54
CA ARG A 310 -13.80 6.45 -1.79
C ARG A 310 -12.61 5.52 -1.59
N VAL A 311 -12.68 4.37 -2.23
CA VAL A 311 -11.58 3.42 -2.27
C VAL A 311 -10.58 3.85 -3.34
N ILE A 312 -9.29 3.73 -3.04
CA ILE A 312 -8.18 3.95 -3.95
C ILE A 312 -7.45 2.61 -4.09
N PRO A 313 -7.86 1.76 -5.04
CA PRO A 313 -7.19 0.50 -5.30
C PRO A 313 -5.98 0.74 -6.20
N ASP A 314 -4.80 0.30 -5.75
CA ASP A 314 -3.58 0.38 -6.54
C ASP A 314 -3.05 -1.02 -6.87
N GLY A 315 -2.33 -1.14 -7.98
CA GLY A 315 -1.73 -2.39 -8.41
C GLY A 315 -0.98 -2.33 -9.75
N PRO A 316 -0.09 -3.30 -9.99
CA PRO A 316 0.90 -3.30 -11.08
C PRO A 316 0.34 -3.35 -12.51
N ALA A 317 -0.96 -3.60 -12.69
CA ALA A 317 -1.61 -3.61 -14.01
C ALA A 317 -2.04 -2.21 -14.48
N GLN A 318 -1.99 -1.20 -13.60
CA GLN A 318 -2.49 0.14 -13.88
C GLN A 318 -1.38 1.00 -14.53
N GLN A 319 -1.77 1.83 -15.50
CA GLN A 319 -0.82 2.65 -16.30
C GLN A 319 -0.33 3.90 -15.56
N GLU A 320 -1.06 4.35 -14.54
CA GLU A 320 -0.77 5.56 -13.75
C GLU A 320 -0.54 5.22 -12.28
N ASP A 321 0.40 5.92 -11.63
CA ASP A 321 0.70 5.78 -10.20
C ASP A 321 -0.40 6.46 -9.37
N LYS A 322 -1.55 5.78 -9.24
CA LYS A 322 -2.79 6.36 -8.70
C LYS A 322 -2.59 6.90 -7.30
N LEU A 323 -2.00 6.10 -6.42
CA LEU A 323 -1.83 6.48 -5.03
C LEU A 323 -0.92 7.70 -4.88
N LEU A 324 0.15 7.78 -5.67
CA LEU A 324 1.04 8.94 -5.70
C LEU A 324 0.30 10.19 -6.19
N ALA A 325 -0.49 10.08 -7.28
CA ALA A 325 -1.26 11.21 -7.81
C ALA A 325 -2.24 11.78 -6.78
N VAL A 326 -2.97 10.90 -6.06
CA VAL A 326 -3.88 11.32 -4.99
C VAL A 326 -3.13 11.96 -3.83
N LEU A 327 -2.02 11.37 -3.39
CA LEU A 327 -1.21 11.90 -2.31
C LEU A 327 -0.63 13.29 -2.65
N LEU A 328 -0.16 13.48 -3.88
CA LEU A 328 0.28 14.79 -4.37
C LEU A 328 -0.88 15.78 -4.39
N GLY A 329 -2.05 15.39 -4.90
CA GLY A 329 -3.25 16.22 -4.86
C GLY A 329 -3.63 16.66 -3.44
N ALA A 330 -3.58 15.74 -2.47
CA ALA A 330 -3.88 16.01 -1.07
C ALA A 330 -2.92 17.06 -0.49
N VAL A 331 -1.60 16.86 -0.61
CA VAL A 331 -0.60 17.82 -0.11
C VAL A 331 -0.66 19.17 -0.86
N ALA A 332 -1.05 19.16 -2.14
CA ALA A 332 -1.25 20.39 -2.91
C ALA A 332 -2.44 21.21 -2.40
N THR A 333 -3.49 20.56 -1.91
CA THR A 333 -4.66 21.25 -1.34
C THR A 333 -4.45 21.76 0.09
N ALA A 334 -3.51 21.20 0.85
CA ALA A 334 -3.26 21.58 2.25
C ALA A 334 -3.11 23.09 2.49
N ARG A 335 -3.81 23.61 3.50
CA ARG A 335 -3.79 25.03 3.94
C ARG A 335 -3.19 25.23 5.32
N GLU A 336 -3.40 24.30 6.24
CA GLU A 336 -3.06 24.44 7.66
C GLU A 336 -2.03 23.40 8.09
N ALA A 337 -2.30 22.11 7.82
CA ALA A 337 -1.44 21.04 8.29
C ALA A 337 -1.41 19.82 7.38
N VAL A 338 -0.30 19.09 7.41
CA VAL A 338 -0.19 17.74 6.84
C VAL A 338 0.43 16.83 7.89
N TRP A 339 -0.28 15.77 8.25
CA TRP A 339 0.18 14.74 9.17
C TRP A 339 0.41 13.44 8.40
N LEU A 340 1.61 12.89 8.50
CA LEU A 340 1.97 11.60 7.92
C LEU A 340 2.40 10.67 9.05
N MET A 341 1.85 9.46 9.09
CA MET A 341 2.34 8.38 9.94
C MET A 341 2.54 7.15 9.06
N THR A 342 3.78 6.63 9.02
CA THR A 342 4.16 5.52 8.14
C THR A 342 5.36 4.76 8.73
N PRO A 343 5.43 3.41 8.61
CA PRO A 343 6.63 2.67 9.04
C PRO A 343 7.85 2.96 8.17
N TYR A 344 7.62 3.24 6.88
CA TYR A 344 8.66 3.44 5.88
C TYR A 344 8.40 4.74 5.14
N PHE A 345 9.43 5.58 5.06
CA PHE A 345 9.36 6.89 4.46
C PHE A 345 10.56 7.11 3.54
N LEU A 346 10.34 6.78 2.27
CA LEU A 346 11.22 6.99 1.13
C LEU A 346 10.42 7.71 0.05
N PRO A 347 10.04 8.99 0.29
CA PRO A 347 9.16 9.71 -0.61
C PRO A 347 9.83 9.90 -1.98
N PRO A 348 9.07 9.78 -3.09
CA PRO A 348 9.55 10.19 -4.39
C PRO A 348 9.84 11.70 -4.40
N ARG A 349 10.64 12.17 -5.37
CA ARG A 349 11.17 13.55 -5.39
C ARG A 349 10.04 14.57 -5.49
N GLU A 350 8.99 14.24 -6.19
CA GLU A 350 7.78 15.02 -6.40
C GLU A 350 7.07 15.25 -5.07
N LEU A 351 6.91 14.21 -4.26
CA LEU A 351 6.28 14.31 -2.94
C LEU A 351 7.16 15.10 -1.98
N ALA A 352 8.47 14.83 -1.94
CA ALA A 352 9.40 15.59 -1.10
C ALA A 352 9.39 17.09 -1.44
N ALA A 353 9.45 17.44 -2.73
CA ALA A 353 9.38 18.82 -3.19
C ALA A 353 8.05 19.49 -2.82
N LEU A 354 6.93 18.76 -2.92
CA LEU A 354 5.62 19.28 -2.60
C LEU A 354 5.41 19.49 -1.10
N LEU A 355 5.93 18.61 -0.24
CA LEU A 355 5.95 18.81 1.22
C LEU A 355 6.75 20.06 1.59
N LEU A 356 7.92 20.26 0.98
CA LEU A 356 8.72 21.48 1.16
C LEU A 356 7.98 22.74 0.67
N ALA A 357 7.28 22.64 -0.46
CA ALA A 357 6.46 23.73 -0.97
C ALA A 357 5.30 24.05 0.00
N ALA A 358 4.66 23.04 0.59
CA ALA A 358 3.62 23.22 1.60
C ALA A 358 4.17 23.98 2.83
N VAL A 359 5.35 23.58 3.35
CA VAL A 359 5.99 24.32 4.45
C VAL A 359 6.24 25.78 4.09
N ARG A 360 6.70 26.06 2.85
CA ARG A 360 6.91 27.44 2.38
C ARG A 360 5.61 28.25 2.25
N ARG A 361 4.46 27.60 2.07
CA ARG A 361 3.13 28.24 2.10
C ARG A 361 2.65 28.53 3.54
N GLY A 362 3.38 28.08 4.56
CA GLY A 362 2.96 28.18 5.96
C GLY A 362 2.21 26.96 6.49
N VAL A 363 2.10 25.88 5.70
CA VAL A 363 1.45 24.64 6.12
C VAL A 363 2.36 23.87 7.08
N ALA A 364 1.82 23.46 8.22
CA ALA A 364 2.56 22.72 9.22
C ALA A 364 2.66 21.23 8.83
N VAL A 365 3.84 20.79 8.38
CA VAL A 365 4.07 19.38 8.00
C VAL A 365 4.70 18.59 9.14
N THR A 366 4.07 17.50 9.54
CA THR A 366 4.52 16.59 10.61
C THR A 366 4.56 15.16 10.11
N ILE A 367 5.66 14.46 10.39
CA ILE A 367 5.86 13.05 10.04
C ILE A 367 6.19 12.26 11.31
N VAL A 368 5.44 11.20 11.57
CA VAL A 368 5.72 10.23 12.64
C VAL A 368 6.27 8.96 12.03
N LEU A 369 7.48 8.58 12.46
CA LEU A 369 8.21 7.42 12.00
C LEU A 369 8.56 6.51 13.18
N PRO A 370 8.78 5.20 12.98
CA PRO A 370 9.31 4.34 14.05
C PRO A 370 10.75 4.71 14.40
N GLN A 371 11.08 4.73 15.69
CA GLN A 371 12.46 4.91 16.16
C GLN A 371 13.35 3.74 15.72
N LYS A 372 12.80 2.52 15.69
CA LYS A 372 13.44 1.31 15.19
C LYS A 372 12.52 0.60 14.20
N SER A 373 13.02 0.37 12.99
CA SER A 373 12.31 -0.41 11.97
C SER A 373 12.65 -1.90 12.09
N ASP A 374 11.70 -2.74 11.68
CA ASP A 374 11.87 -4.17 11.37
C ASP A 374 12.66 -4.43 10.06
N HIS A 375 12.83 -3.40 9.23
CA HIS A 375 13.67 -3.41 8.03
C HIS A 375 14.81 -2.37 8.13
N PRO A 376 15.98 -2.75 8.68
CA PRO A 376 17.10 -1.83 8.89
C PRO A 376 17.58 -1.14 7.60
N ILE A 377 17.55 -1.83 6.47
CA ILE A 377 17.97 -1.30 5.16
C ILE A 377 17.09 -0.12 4.75
N VAL A 378 15.76 -0.28 4.87
CA VAL A 378 14.77 0.77 4.57
C VAL A 378 14.96 1.95 5.53
N GLN A 379 15.19 1.67 6.82
CA GLN A 379 15.48 2.72 7.79
C GLN A 379 16.73 3.52 7.44
N TRP A 380 17.82 2.86 7.06
CA TRP A 380 19.07 3.55 6.69
C TRP A 380 18.90 4.42 5.45
N ALA A 381 18.17 3.93 4.44
CA ALA A 381 17.81 4.71 3.26
C ALA A 381 16.94 5.93 3.64
N SER A 382 15.93 5.75 4.49
CA SER A 382 15.06 6.82 4.95
C SER A 382 15.84 7.91 5.69
N LEU A 383 16.72 7.53 6.61
CA LEU A 383 17.59 8.46 7.34
C LEU A 383 18.55 9.26 6.43
N HIS A 384 18.81 8.80 5.20
CA HIS A 384 19.56 9.58 4.21
C HIS A 384 18.69 10.64 3.53
N ALA A 385 17.41 10.37 3.31
CA ALA A 385 16.48 11.27 2.61
C ALA A 385 15.95 12.42 3.50
N LEU A 386 15.86 12.19 4.81
CA LEU A 386 15.26 13.15 5.76
C LEU A 386 15.98 14.51 5.94
N PRO A 387 17.32 14.65 5.86
CA PRO A 387 17.97 15.93 6.12
C PRO A 387 17.43 17.11 5.30
N GLU A 388 17.11 16.90 4.02
CA GLU A 388 16.55 17.95 3.15
C GLU A 388 15.20 18.45 3.67
N LEU A 389 14.31 17.52 4.06
CA LEU A 389 12.99 17.83 4.60
C LEU A 389 13.09 18.53 5.96
N LEU A 390 13.98 18.05 6.84
CA LEU A 390 14.21 18.62 8.16
C LEU A 390 14.75 20.05 8.10
N VAL A 391 15.74 20.30 7.22
CA VAL A 391 16.26 21.66 7.00
C VAL A 391 15.18 22.57 6.39
N GLY A 392 14.32 22.01 5.53
CA GLY A 392 13.22 22.72 4.92
C GLY A 392 12.02 23.01 5.83
N GLY A 393 12.06 22.59 7.10
CA GLY A 393 11.04 22.89 8.10
C GLY A 393 9.98 21.80 8.32
N VAL A 394 10.11 20.64 7.67
CA VAL A 394 9.27 19.48 7.99
C VAL A 394 9.65 18.94 9.38
N ARG A 395 8.66 18.72 10.24
CA ARG A 395 8.86 18.17 11.59
C ARG A 395 8.79 16.65 11.54
N VAL A 396 9.79 15.97 12.09
CA VAL A 396 9.82 14.51 12.14
C VAL A 396 9.95 14.05 13.59
N TYR A 397 9.09 13.13 14.01
CA TYR A 397 9.08 12.54 15.34
C TYR A 397 9.28 11.02 15.23
N ARG A 398 10.11 10.47 16.11
CA ARG A 398 10.42 9.04 16.15
C ARG A 398 9.72 8.38 17.33
N GLN A 399 8.71 7.58 17.03
CA GLN A 399 7.96 6.83 18.03
C GLN A 399 8.81 5.69 18.62
N PRO A 400 8.98 5.62 19.96
CA PRO A 400 9.63 4.48 20.60
C PRO A 400 8.79 3.19 20.45
N PRO A 401 9.33 2.01 20.78
CA PRO A 401 8.55 0.77 20.75
C PRO A 401 7.21 0.91 21.50
N PRO A 402 6.11 0.32 20.99
CA PRO A 402 6.04 -0.66 19.90
C PRO A 402 6.29 -0.08 18.49
N PHE A 403 6.70 -0.93 17.55
CA PHE A 403 6.99 -0.56 16.15
C PHE A 403 5.76 0.09 15.51
N ALA A 404 5.90 1.34 15.08
CA ALA A 404 4.85 2.10 14.40
C ALA A 404 4.65 1.57 12.98
N HIS A 405 3.49 0.96 12.72
CA HIS A 405 3.12 0.36 11.44
C HIS A 405 1.85 0.96 10.82
N THR A 406 1.23 1.96 11.45
CA THR A 406 0.14 2.75 10.87
C THR A 406 0.54 3.36 9.52
N LYS A 407 -0.39 3.39 8.55
CA LYS A 407 -0.28 4.17 7.31
C LYS A 407 -1.44 5.14 7.23
N LEU A 408 -1.15 6.39 7.53
CA LEU A 408 -2.14 7.44 7.70
C LEU A 408 -1.61 8.75 7.15
N VAL A 409 -2.46 9.41 6.38
CA VAL A 409 -2.30 10.80 5.95
C VAL A 409 -3.51 11.57 6.44
N VAL A 410 -3.30 12.72 7.06
CA VAL A 410 -4.35 13.69 7.37
C VAL A 410 -3.92 15.03 6.83
N VAL A 411 -4.81 15.69 6.08
CA VAL A 411 -4.61 17.04 5.56
C VAL A 411 -5.64 17.95 6.20
N ASP A 412 -5.12 19.01 6.82
CA ASP A 412 -5.84 19.93 7.68
C ASP A 412 -6.58 19.13 8.78
N GLU A 413 -7.89 19.30 8.91
CA GLU A 413 -8.74 18.46 9.77
C GLU A 413 -9.97 17.94 9.02
N HIS A 414 -9.88 17.80 7.69
CA HIS A 414 -11.03 17.42 6.86
C HIS A 414 -10.78 16.23 5.95
N TYR A 415 -9.56 16.09 5.40
CA TYR A 415 -9.22 14.98 4.52
C TYR A 415 -8.32 13.98 5.25
N SER A 416 -8.63 12.69 5.10
CA SER A 416 -7.71 11.62 5.51
C SER A 416 -7.58 10.52 4.47
N GLN A 417 -6.44 9.84 4.50
CA GLN A 417 -6.17 8.64 3.74
C GLN A 417 -5.59 7.59 4.67
N PHE A 418 -6.19 6.41 4.71
CA PHE A 418 -5.74 5.30 5.56
C PHE A 418 -5.91 3.95 4.85
N GLY A 419 -5.08 2.98 5.18
CA GLY A 419 -5.10 1.67 4.52
C GLY A 419 -3.78 0.93 4.62
N SER A 420 -3.36 0.28 3.54
CA SER A 420 -2.23 -0.64 3.55
C SER A 420 -0.90 -0.08 3.03
N ALA A 421 -0.93 1.03 2.30
CA ALA A 421 0.21 1.50 1.52
C ALA A 421 1.19 2.36 2.32
N ASN A 422 2.47 2.03 2.22
CA ASN A 422 3.54 2.85 2.79
C ASN A 422 3.95 3.98 1.83
N ILE A 423 4.74 4.94 2.32
CA ILE A 423 5.32 6.01 1.50
C ILE A 423 6.72 5.57 1.04
N ASP A 424 6.77 4.55 0.19
CA ASP A 424 7.97 4.03 -0.47
C ASP A 424 7.67 3.61 -1.92
N ALA A 425 8.71 3.47 -2.73
CA ALA A 425 8.55 3.19 -4.16
C ALA A 425 7.83 1.85 -4.40
N ARG A 426 7.99 0.87 -3.51
CA ARG A 426 7.37 -0.44 -3.67
C ARG A 426 5.86 -0.38 -3.46
N SER A 427 5.38 0.25 -2.39
CA SER A 427 3.95 0.43 -2.15
C SER A 427 3.32 1.36 -3.19
N LEU A 428 4.01 2.42 -3.61
CA LEU A 428 3.46 3.40 -4.56
C LEU A 428 3.42 2.93 -6.02
N HIS A 429 4.19 1.90 -6.42
CA HIS A 429 4.33 1.52 -7.83
C HIS A 429 4.19 0.02 -8.15
N LEU A 430 4.28 -0.87 -7.15
CA LEU A 430 4.48 -2.30 -7.39
C LEU A 430 3.49 -3.21 -6.65
N ASN A 431 3.19 -2.93 -5.39
CA ASN A 431 2.30 -3.76 -4.60
C ASN A 431 0.82 -3.56 -5.01
N PHE A 432 0.01 -4.58 -4.76
CA PHE A 432 -1.44 -4.39 -4.68
C PHE A 432 -1.74 -3.78 -3.32
N GLU A 433 -2.20 -2.54 -3.33
CA GLU A 433 -2.52 -1.76 -2.15
C GLU A 433 -4.01 -1.38 -2.16
N LEU A 434 -4.52 -1.03 -0.98
CA LEU A 434 -5.85 -0.50 -0.80
C LEU A 434 -5.79 0.65 0.20
N MET A 435 -6.14 1.84 -0.25
CA MET A 435 -6.39 2.97 0.64
C MET A 435 -7.86 3.34 0.57
N VAL A 436 -8.36 3.93 1.65
CA VAL A 436 -9.64 4.64 1.67
C VAL A 436 -9.32 6.10 1.92
N GLU A 437 -9.81 6.98 1.06
CA GLU A 437 -9.89 8.39 1.38
C GLU A 437 -11.23 8.69 2.06
N SER A 438 -11.19 9.63 3.00
CA SER A 438 -12.39 10.17 3.63
C SER A 438 -12.33 11.68 3.73
N TYR A 439 -13.50 12.29 3.59
CA TYR A 439 -13.76 13.66 3.98
C TYR A 439 -14.71 13.61 5.17
N ASP A 440 -14.15 13.73 6.38
CA ASP A 440 -14.87 13.64 7.64
C ASP A 440 -14.08 14.31 8.76
N GLN A 441 -14.59 15.43 9.26
CA GLN A 441 -13.88 16.24 10.24
C GLN A 441 -13.68 15.49 11.56
N HIS A 442 -14.73 14.79 12.04
CA HIS A 442 -14.68 14.08 13.31
C HIS A 442 -13.60 12.99 13.32
N PHE A 443 -13.53 12.20 12.24
CA PHE A 443 -12.51 11.19 12.05
C PHE A 443 -11.11 11.82 11.96
N CYS A 444 -10.95 12.91 11.20
CA CYS A 444 -9.66 13.60 11.09
C CYS A 444 -9.18 14.13 12.45
N GLU A 445 -10.06 14.74 13.25
CA GLU A 445 -9.73 15.18 14.61
C GLU A 445 -9.25 14.02 15.49
N GLN A 446 -9.91 12.86 15.42
CA GLN A 446 -9.47 11.66 16.15
C GLN A 446 -8.08 11.20 15.70
N MET A 447 -7.80 11.25 14.39
CA MET A 447 -6.51 10.87 13.81
C MET A 447 -5.39 11.86 14.18
N VAL A 448 -5.68 13.16 14.18
CA VAL A 448 -4.74 14.20 14.64
C VAL A 448 -4.43 14.02 16.12
N ARG A 449 -5.45 13.81 16.97
CA ARG A 449 -5.26 13.53 18.41
C ARG A 449 -4.43 12.27 18.63
N HIS A 450 -4.63 11.23 17.82
CA HIS A 450 -3.80 10.03 17.85
C HIS A 450 -2.33 10.35 17.55
N CYS A 451 -2.05 11.08 16.47
CA CYS A 451 -0.70 11.54 16.14
C CYS A 451 -0.06 12.37 17.26
N GLN A 452 -0.80 13.30 17.86
CA GLN A 452 -0.34 14.13 18.97
C GLN A 452 0.03 13.29 20.20
N THR A 453 -0.85 12.36 20.59
CA THR A 453 -0.61 11.43 21.72
C THR A 453 0.66 10.60 21.51
N VAL A 454 0.88 10.14 20.27
CA VAL A 454 2.11 9.42 19.91
C VAL A 454 3.33 10.34 19.97
N ILE A 455 3.20 11.58 19.52
CA ILE A 455 4.29 12.58 19.52
C ILE A 455 4.74 12.94 20.93
N GLU A 456 3.83 13.02 21.91
CA GLU A 456 4.15 13.30 23.32
C GLU A 456 5.20 12.33 23.90
N GLN A 457 5.25 11.10 23.38
CA GLN A 457 6.19 10.06 23.79
C GLN A 457 7.33 9.85 22.79
N SER A 458 7.35 10.62 21.69
CA SER A 458 8.29 10.46 20.59
C SER A 458 9.50 11.39 20.70
N GLU A 459 10.62 10.96 20.13
CA GLU A 459 11.82 11.78 20.06
C GLU A 459 11.79 12.67 18.81
N PRO A 460 11.90 14.01 18.93
CA PRO A 460 12.03 14.86 17.76
C PRO A 460 13.36 14.58 17.05
N LEU A 461 13.32 14.52 15.72
CA LEU A 461 14.51 14.37 14.90
C LEU A 461 14.85 15.73 14.28
N ASN A 462 16.10 16.18 14.44
CA ASN A 462 16.60 17.37 13.74
C ASN A 462 17.68 16.98 12.71
N ALA A 463 17.92 17.86 11.73
CA ALA A 463 18.88 17.60 10.66
C ALA A 463 20.31 17.43 11.20
N GLN A 464 20.69 18.19 12.23
CA GLN A 464 22.04 18.15 12.80
C GLN A 464 22.37 16.76 13.38
N MET A 465 21.41 16.08 14.01
CA MET A 465 21.55 14.70 14.52
C MET A 465 21.85 13.68 13.42
N LEU A 466 21.49 13.96 12.17
CA LEU A 466 21.77 13.09 11.02
C LEU A 466 23.10 13.46 10.37
N LEU A 467 23.35 14.76 10.21
CA LEU A 467 24.54 15.30 9.53
C LEU A 467 25.82 15.15 10.35
N SER A 468 25.74 15.15 11.69
CA SER A 468 26.88 15.00 12.60
C SER A 468 27.34 13.54 12.80
N ARG A 469 26.62 12.56 12.23
CA ARG A 469 26.98 11.15 12.36
C ARG A 469 28.33 10.84 11.69
N PRO A 470 29.07 9.83 12.18
CA PRO A 470 30.33 9.41 11.56
C PRO A 470 30.18 9.15 10.06
N LEU A 471 31.21 9.48 9.27
CA LEU A 471 31.17 9.40 7.81
C LEU A 471 30.77 8.00 7.32
N TRP A 472 31.26 6.93 7.95
CA TRP A 472 30.89 5.56 7.58
C TRP A 472 29.39 5.26 7.74
N VAL A 473 28.72 5.85 8.74
CA VAL A 473 27.26 5.71 8.93
C VAL A 473 26.52 6.42 7.79
N ARG A 474 26.98 7.62 7.43
CA ARG A 474 26.39 8.42 6.35
C ARG A 474 26.58 7.75 4.99
N LEU A 475 27.76 7.18 4.73
CA LEU A 475 28.06 6.42 3.51
C LEU A 475 27.21 5.15 3.42
N ARG A 476 27.05 4.39 4.52
CA ARG A 476 26.15 3.24 4.56
C ARG A 476 24.71 3.65 4.22
N ASN A 477 24.20 4.68 4.87
CA ASN A 477 22.84 5.18 4.63
C ASN A 477 22.66 5.62 3.16
N ALA A 478 23.62 6.36 2.60
CA ALA A 478 23.63 6.78 1.20
C ALA A 478 23.68 5.59 0.23
N PHE A 479 24.50 4.57 0.52
CA PHE A 479 24.58 3.35 -0.27
C PHE A 479 23.22 2.64 -0.34
N PHE A 480 22.54 2.46 0.79
CA PHE A 480 21.21 1.83 0.79
C PHE A 480 20.12 2.71 0.16
N TRP A 481 20.25 4.04 0.26
CA TRP A 481 19.38 4.97 -0.44
C TRP A 481 19.44 4.84 -1.97
N LEU A 482 20.57 4.42 -2.55
CA LEU A 482 20.64 4.13 -4.01
C LEU A 482 19.68 3.02 -4.45
N PHE A 483 19.25 2.17 -3.52
CA PHE A 483 18.30 1.08 -3.79
C PHE A 483 16.83 1.48 -3.56
N SER A 484 16.55 2.73 -3.15
CA SER A 484 15.18 3.23 -2.87
C SER A 484 14.13 2.86 -3.93
N PRO A 485 14.42 2.87 -5.26
CA PRO A 485 13.43 2.46 -6.27
C PRO A 485 12.95 1.01 -6.16
N ASN A 486 13.62 0.17 -5.36
CA ASN A 486 13.29 -1.24 -5.15
C ASN A 486 13.00 -1.58 -3.68
N LEU A 487 13.07 -0.59 -2.77
CA LEU A 487 12.84 -0.78 -1.35
C LEU A 487 11.39 -0.57 -0.97
#